data_AF-A7SKQ4-F1
#
_entry.id   AF-A7SKQ4-F1
#
_cell.length_a   1.000
_cell.length_b   1.000
_cell.length_c   1.000
_cell.angle_alpha   90.00
_cell.angle_beta   90.00
_cell.angle_gamma   90.00
#
_symmetry.space_group_name_H-M   'P 1'
#
loop_
_entity.id
_entity.type
_entity.pdbx_description
1 polymer ?
#
loop_
_entity_poly.entity_id
_entity_poly.type
_entity_poly.pdbx_seq_one_letter_code
_entity_poly.pdbx_strand_id
1 'polypeptide(L)'
;MTRIPRPFPSADDLPEFHYKNVHSTPLTDSKGNDRGPDDWQPRANIKKLFEQKKLSLEDNEEIKKFSQAFIVDEKYVRSYLEHLSSLETISKIREKQRKDARQERKKKEVSDYNWQELIENGKLPSLVVSELDKYLIHYNLSKTGKKKDKIRRITVHYYNQDRRAVPDDQPVADFDQQFGSEEFYLKDNNRKVYDATSYIRTHPGGLAIIRNCGGDATEGFNSQPSHGVVRTHINNLLSKMYIGKLQQ
;
A
#
# COMPACT_ATOMS: atom_id res chain seq x y z
N MET A 1 -4.35 5.48 -42.58
CA MET A 1 -5.70 4.96 -42.31
C MET A 1 -6.65 6.15 -42.27
N THR A 2 -7.67 6.18 -43.11
CA THR A 2 -8.70 7.24 -43.08
C THR A 2 -9.44 7.19 -41.75
N ARG A 3 -9.47 8.30 -41.02
CA ARG A 3 -10.12 8.39 -39.71
C ARG A 3 -11.61 8.11 -39.89
N ILE A 4 -12.17 7.19 -39.10
CA ILE A 4 -13.60 6.85 -39.17
C ILE A 4 -14.41 8.13 -38.89
N PRO A 5 -15.31 8.53 -39.80
CA PRO A 5 -16.13 9.72 -39.63
C PRO A 5 -16.95 9.66 -38.33
N ARG A 6 -17.03 10.78 -37.61
CA ARG A 6 -17.61 10.84 -36.26
C ARG A 6 -19.10 11.14 -36.30
N PRO A 7 -19.91 10.56 -35.38
CA PRO A 7 -21.35 10.79 -35.33
C PRO A 7 -21.68 12.28 -35.34
N PHE A 8 -22.65 12.68 -36.15
CA PHE A 8 -23.11 14.07 -36.26
C PHE A 8 -24.63 14.07 -36.34
N PRO A 9 -25.34 14.90 -35.56
CA PRO A 9 -26.80 14.91 -35.58
C PRO A 9 -27.36 15.35 -36.94
N SER A 10 -28.41 14.70 -37.43
CA SER A 10 -29.19 15.24 -38.53
C SER A 10 -30.24 16.20 -37.98
N ALA A 11 -30.19 17.46 -38.41
CA ALA A 11 -31.18 18.47 -38.04
C ALA A 11 -32.39 18.46 -39.01
N ASP A 12 -32.26 17.76 -40.14
CA ASP A 12 -33.15 17.89 -41.30
C ASP A 12 -34.32 16.89 -41.27
N ASP A 13 -34.20 15.74 -40.59
CA ASP A 13 -35.25 14.69 -40.56
C ASP A 13 -35.98 14.60 -39.22
N LEU A 14 -36.55 15.73 -38.78
CA LEU A 14 -37.54 15.75 -37.70
C LEU A 14 -38.82 15.03 -38.17
N PRO A 15 -39.37 14.06 -37.41
CA PRO A 15 -39.39 14.03 -35.94
C PRO A 15 -38.48 12.98 -35.29
N GLU A 16 -37.69 12.22 -36.06
CA GLU A 16 -36.93 11.08 -35.54
C GLU A 16 -35.46 11.45 -35.35
N PHE A 17 -35.08 11.56 -34.08
CA PHE A 17 -33.74 11.91 -33.60
C PHE A 17 -32.66 10.90 -34.05
N HIS A 18 -32.01 11.15 -35.19
CA HIS A 18 -30.99 10.24 -35.74
C HIS A 18 -29.67 10.96 -36.07
N TYR A 19 -28.58 10.20 -36.03
CA TYR A 19 -27.27 10.65 -36.47
C TYR A 19 -27.14 10.45 -37.99
N LYS A 20 -26.44 11.37 -38.66
CA LYS A 20 -26.09 11.24 -40.08
C LYS A 20 -25.32 9.94 -40.32
N ASN A 21 -25.55 9.34 -41.47
CA ASN A 21 -24.79 8.18 -41.94
C ASN A 21 -23.29 8.50 -41.97
N VAL A 22 -22.44 7.50 -41.66
CA VAL A 22 -20.96 7.64 -41.63
C VAL A 22 -20.42 8.34 -42.88
N HIS A 23 -20.95 8.05 -44.07
CA HIS A 23 -20.49 8.65 -45.32
C HIS A 23 -20.96 10.11 -45.53
N SER A 24 -21.96 10.55 -44.79
CA SER A 24 -22.55 11.90 -44.85
C SER A 24 -22.18 12.77 -43.64
N THR A 25 -21.34 12.26 -42.73
CA THR A 25 -20.88 13.02 -41.57
C THR A 25 -19.72 13.94 -41.95
N PRO A 26 -19.78 15.23 -41.58
CA PRO A 26 -18.66 16.16 -41.81
C PRO A 26 -17.39 15.71 -41.06
N LEU A 27 -16.24 15.80 -41.73
CA LEU A 27 -14.93 15.50 -41.13
C LEU A 27 -14.34 16.68 -40.34
N THR A 28 -14.75 17.91 -40.69
CA THR A 28 -14.29 19.16 -40.08
C THR A 28 -15.38 19.81 -39.23
N ASP A 29 -14.98 20.62 -38.26
CA ASP A 29 -15.85 21.48 -37.47
C ASP A 29 -16.35 22.70 -38.28
N SER A 30 -17.17 23.54 -37.67
CA SER A 30 -17.68 24.78 -38.28
C SER A 30 -16.60 25.83 -38.57
N LYS A 31 -15.37 25.61 -38.10
CA LYS A 31 -14.20 26.47 -38.31
C LYS A 31 -13.18 25.85 -39.28
N GLY A 32 -13.48 24.68 -39.86
CA GLY A 32 -12.61 23.97 -40.80
C GLY A 32 -11.51 23.12 -40.15
N ASN A 33 -11.50 22.94 -38.84
CA ASN A 33 -10.52 22.09 -38.14
C ASN A 33 -11.01 20.64 -38.06
N ASP A 34 -10.06 19.70 -37.92
CA ASP A 34 -10.36 18.29 -37.65
C ASP A 34 -11.18 18.12 -36.37
N ARG A 35 -12.25 17.33 -36.47
CA ARG A 35 -13.11 17.05 -35.31
C ARG A 35 -12.36 16.27 -34.22
N GLY A 36 -12.50 16.69 -32.98
CA GLY A 36 -11.99 15.99 -31.81
C GLY A 36 -12.72 14.64 -31.58
N PRO A 37 -12.10 13.69 -30.85
CA PRO A 37 -12.71 12.39 -30.57
C PRO A 37 -14.09 12.45 -29.87
N ASP A 38 -14.29 13.49 -29.06
CA ASP A 38 -15.44 13.61 -28.16
C ASP A 38 -16.41 14.75 -28.54
N ASP A 39 -16.22 15.39 -29.70
CA ASP A 39 -16.94 16.62 -30.10
C ASP A 39 -18.46 16.51 -29.99
N TRP A 40 -19.01 15.35 -30.31
CA TRP A 40 -20.45 15.07 -30.29
C TRP A 40 -20.82 13.97 -29.29
N GLN A 41 -19.95 13.66 -28.33
CA GLN A 41 -20.29 12.75 -27.24
C GLN A 41 -21.00 13.52 -26.12
N PRO A 42 -22.28 13.24 -25.83
CA PRO A 42 -23.04 14.03 -24.87
C PRO A 42 -22.44 13.98 -23.47
N ARG A 43 -22.02 12.81 -22.99
CA ARG A 43 -21.38 12.66 -21.67
C ARG A 43 -20.11 13.50 -21.53
N ALA A 44 -19.23 13.47 -22.53
CA ALA A 44 -17.98 14.23 -22.50
C ALA A 44 -18.24 15.74 -22.47
N ASN A 45 -19.21 16.21 -23.27
CA ASN A 45 -19.59 17.61 -23.31
C ASN A 45 -20.32 18.08 -22.05
N ILE A 46 -21.23 17.26 -21.47
CA ILE A 46 -21.86 17.59 -20.17
C ILE A 46 -20.79 17.76 -19.11
N LYS A 47 -19.84 16.83 -19.01
CA LYS A 47 -18.75 16.92 -18.04
C LYS A 47 -17.91 18.19 -18.23
N LYS A 48 -17.54 18.50 -19.48
CA LYS A 48 -16.78 19.72 -19.81
C LYS A 48 -17.54 21.01 -19.45
N LEU A 49 -18.84 21.08 -19.74
CA LEU A 49 -19.67 22.24 -19.43
C LEU A 49 -19.93 22.39 -17.93
N PHE A 50 -20.10 21.26 -17.22
CA PHE A 50 -20.20 21.22 -15.77
C PHE A 50 -18.93 21.74 -15.09
N GLU A 51 -17.75 21.28 -15.53
CA GLU A 51 -16.45 21.77 -15.04
C GLU A 51 -16.25 23.28 -15.30
N GLN A 52 -16.76 23.78 -16.43
CA GLN A 52 -16.78 25.21 -16.76
C GLN A 52 -17.88 26.01 -16.04
N LYS A 53 -18.72 25.36 -15.24
CA LYS A 53 -19.89 25.95 -14.56
C LYS A 53 -20.88 26.64 -15.52
N LYS A 54 -20.96 26.15 -16.76
CA LYS A 54 -21.87 26.68 -17.79
C LYS A 54 -23.17 25.89 -17.90
N LEU A 55 -23.21 24.71 -17.29
CA LEU A 55 -24.38 23.85 -17.28
C LEU A 55 -24.59 23.36 -15.83
N SER A 56 -25.75 23.70 -15.27
CA SER A 56 -26.14 23.34 -13.91
C SER A 56 -27.48 22.61 -13.88
N LEU A 57 -27.80 21.99 -12.74
CA LEU A 57 -29.07 21.29 -12.53
C LEU A 57 -30.27 22.25 -12.45
N GLU A 58 -30.04 23.48 -12.04
CA GLU A 58 -31.07 24.52 -11.88
C GLU A 58 -31.45 25.18 -13.21
N ASP A 59 -30.57 25.13 -14.20
CA ASP A 59 -30.71 25.84 -15.47
C ASP A 59 -31.47 25.00 -16.51
N ASN A 60 -32.79 24.89 -16.33
CA ASN A 60 -33.67 24.12 -17.22
C ASN A 60 -33.57 24.53 -18.71
N GLU A 61 -33.39 25.81 -19.01
CA GLU A 61 -33.25 26.30 -20.39
C GLU A 61 -31.95 25.82 -21.05
N GLU A 62 -30.83 25.81 -20.32
CA GLU A 62 -29.56 25.31 -20.85
C GLU A 62 -29.57 23.78 -20.99
N ILE A 63 -30.25 23.05 -20.10
CA ILE A 63 -30.48 21.61 -20.24
C ILE A 63 -31.29 21.31 -21.50
N LYS A 64 -32.37 22.06 -21.74
CA LYS A 64 -33.22 21.89 -22.93
C LYS A 64 -32.45 22.20 -24.22
N LYS A 65 -31.70 23.31 -24.23
CA LYS A 65 -30.83 23.69 -25.35
C LYS A 65 -29.76 22.65 -25.62
N PHE A 66 -29.15 22.08 -24.58
CA PHE A 66 -28.18 21.00 -24.70
C PHE A 66 -28.81 19.71 -25.23
N SER A 67 -29.97 19.33 -24.69
CA SER A 67 -30.76 18.17 -25.10
C SER A 67 -31.08 18.21 -26.61
N GLN A 68 -31.56 19.35 -27.08
CA GLN A 68 -31.86 19.58 -28.50
C GLN A 68 -30.60 19.57 -29.36
N ALA A 69 -29.52 20.21 -28.91
CA ALA A 69 -28.28 20.27 -29.67
C ALA A 69 -27.65 18.87 -29.85
N PHE A 70 -27.54 18.09 -28.78
CA PHE A 70 -26.83 16.80 -28.75
C PHE A 70 -27.72 15.58 -28.97
N ILE A 71 -29.02 15.77 -29.21
CA ILE A 71 -29.97 14.67 -29.42
C ILE A 71 -29.94 13.69 -28.23
N VAL A 72 -30.19 14.21 -27.03
CA VAL A 72 -30.24 13.41 -25.79
C VAL A 72 -31.40 13.85 -24.93
N ASP A 73 -32.20 12.89 -24.47
CA ASP A 73 -33.29 13.15 -23.52
C ASP A 73 -32.80 13.88 -22.27
N GLU A 74 -33.52 14.94 -21.89
CA GLU A 74 -33.21 15.76 -20.71
C GLU A 74 -33.08 14.94 -19.42
N LYS A 75 -33.82 13.82 -19.31
CA LYS A 75 -33.71 12.88 -18.19
C LYS A 75 -32.28 12.38 -17.99
N TYR A 76 -31.58 12.03 -19.08
CA TYR A 76 -30.21 11.52 -19.01
C TYR A 76 -29.20 12.63 -18.74
N VAL A 77 -29.46 13.85 -19.23
CA VAL A 77 -28.64 15.02 -18.93
C VAL A 77 -28.69 15.33 -17.43
N ARG A 78 -29.90 15.43 -16.86
CA ARG A 78 -30.12 15.65 -15.42
C ARG A 78 -29.47 14.57 -14.57
N SER A 79 -29.74 13.29 -14.88
CA SER A 79 -29.15 12.16 -14.15
C SER A 79 -27.62 12.18 -14.14
N TYR A 80 -26.99 12.57 -15.25
CA TYR A 80 -25.53 12.65 -15.28
C TYR A 80 -24.98 13.86 -14.52
N LEU A 81 -25.66 15.02 -14.57
CA LEU A 81 -25.30 16.20 -13.75
C LEU A 81 -25.43 15.91 -12.24
N GLU A 82 -26.49 15.22 -11.82
CA GLU A 82 -26.65 14.73 -10.43
C GLU A 82 -25.47 13.84 -10.03
N HIS A 83 -25.09 12.91 -10.91
CA HIS A 83 -23.93 12.05 -10.66
C HIS A 83 -22.64 12.87 -10.51
N LEU A 84 -22.37 13.83 -11.39
CA LEU A 84 -21.19 14.68 -11.30
C LEU A 84 -21.15 15.51 -10.00
N SER A 85 -22.29 16.09 -9.61
CA SER A 85 -22.43 16.80 -8.33
C SER A 85 -22.18 15.89 -7.12
N SER A 86 -22.69 14.65 -7.18
CA SER A 86 -22.45 13.64 -6.14
C SER A 86 -20.95 13.29 -6.04
N LEU A 87 -20.26 13.16 -7.18
CA LEU A 87 -18.82 12.88 -7.22
C LEU A 87 -18.00 14.03 -6.65
N GLU A 88 -18.34 15.28 -6.94
CA GLU A 88 -17.68 16.45 -6.37
C GLU A 88 -17.84 16.48 -4.84
N THR A 89 -19.06 16.21 -4.36
CA THR A 89 -19.36 16.13 -2.92
C THR A 89 -18.56 15.02 -2.24
N ILE A 90 -18.56 13.81 -2.82
CA ILE A 90 -17.79 12.67 -2.30
C ILE A 90 -16.29 12.99 -2.30
N SER A 91 -15.78 13.64 -3.34
CA SER A 91 -14.38 14.05 -3.44
C SER A 91 -14.00 15.01 -2.30
N LYS A 92 -14.84 16.03 -2.05
CA LYS A 92 -14.67 16.98 -0.93
C LYS A 92 -14.68 16.29 0.43
N ILE A 93 -15.60 15.35 0.65
CA ILE A 93 -15.67 14.56 1.89
C ILE A 93 -14.37 13.75 2.08
N ARG A 94 -13.91 13.04 1.05
CA ARG A 94 -12.67 12.26 1.09
C ARG A 94 -11.45 13.14 1.32
N GLU A 95 -11.42 14.35 0.76
CA GLU A 95 -10.35 15.31 1.00
C GLU A 95 -10.33 15.78 2.45
N LYS A 96 -11.49 16.15 3.00
CA LYS A 96 -11.64 16.53 4.41
C LYS A 96 -11.19 15.41 5.34
N GLN A 97 -11.69 14.19 5.14
CA GLN A 97 -11.29 13.01 5.92
C GLN A 97 -9.77 12.77 5.90
N ARG A 98 -9.11 12.93 4.74
CA ARG A 98 -7.65 12.81 4.62
C ARG A 98 -6.91 13.91 5.38
N LYS A 99 -7.42 15.16 5.33
CA LYS A 99 -6.86 16.29 6.08
C LYS A 99 -7.00 16.05 7.59
N ASP A 100 -8.18 15.67 8.06
CA ASP A 100 -8.47 15.40 9.46
C ASP A 100 -7.59 14.26 9.98
N ALA A 101 -7.52 13.13 9.27
CA ALA A 101 -6.64 12.01 9.63
C ALA A 101 -5.15 12.40 9.65
N ARG A 102 -4.71 13.35 8.81
CA ARG A 102 -3.34 13.88 8.85
C ARG A 102 -3.12 14.75 10.09
N GLN A 103 -4.10 15.58 10.49
CA GLN A 103 -4.00 16.40 11.70
C GLN A 103 -4.03 15.53 12.96
N GLU A 104 -4.93 14.56 13.04
CA GLU A 104 -4.99 13.61 14.15
C GLU A 104 -3.67 12.85 14.31
N ARG A 105 -3.07 12.38 13.22
CA ARG A 105 -1.73 11.76 13.28
C ARG A 105 -0.64 12.71 13.74
N LYS A 106 -0.74 14.03 13.50
CA LYS A 106 0.24 14.99 14.02
C LYS A 106 0.08 15.23 15.52
N LYS A 107 -1.15 15.19 16.02
CA LYS A 107 -1.45 15.36 17.46
C LYS A 107 -0.97 14.18 18.29
N LYS A 108 -1.05 12.96 17.75
CA LYS A 108 -0.62 11.75 18.48
C LYS A 108 0.84 11.85 18.91
N GLU A 109 1.11 11.53 20.16
CA GLU A 109 2.45 11.42 20.72
C GLU A 109 2.98 9.98 20.61
N VAL A 110 4.19 9.72 21.11
CA VAL A 110 4.79 8.38 21.08
C VAL A 110 4.05 7.41 22.00
N SER A 111 3.56 7.90 23.14
CA SER A 111 2.79 7.18 24.15
C SER A 111 1.43 6.68 23.63
N ASP A 112 0.85 7.35 22.64
CA ASP A 112 -0.46 6.98 22.07
C ASP A 112 -0.42 5.71 21.21
N TYR A 113 0.77 5.18 20.91
CA TYR A 113 0.95 3.98 20.11
C TYR A 113 1.35 2.81 21.01
N ASN A 114 0.63 1.69 20.89
CA ASN A 114 1.06 0.43 21.45
C ASN A 114 2.18 -0.18 20.58
N TRP A 115 3.42 0.24 20.80
CA TRP A 115 4.58 -0.21 20.03
C TRP A 115 4.83 -1.70 20.14
N GLN A 116 4.51 -2.32 21.29
CA GLN A 116 4.60 -3.77 21.48
C GLN A 116 3.68 -4.50 20.50
N GLU A 117 2.38 -4.17 20.51
CA GLU A 117 1.42 -4.82 19.60
C GLU A 117 1.80 -4.59 18.13
N LEU A 118 2.26 -3.38 17.80
CA LEU A 118 2.67 -3.05 16.44
C LEU A 118 3.87 -3.87 15.95
N ILE A 119 4.79 -4.20 16.85
CA ILE A 119 6.00 -4.98 16.56
C ILE A 119 5.65 -6.46 16.49
N GLU A 120 5.00 -7.01 17.51
CA GLU A 120 4.66 -8.43 17.62
C GLU A 120 3.73 -8.88 16.48
N ASN A 121 2.74 -8.06 16.13
CA ASN A 121 1.82 -8.37 15.03
C ASN A 121 2.34 -7.96 13.64
N GLY A 122 3.58 -7.46 13.54
CA GLY A 122 4.16 -7.06 12.26
C GLY A 122 3.44 -5.89 11.57
N LYS A 123 2.74 -5.05 12.34
CA LYS A 123 1.94 -3.92 11.83
C LYS A 123 2.75 -2.62 11.65
N LEU A 124 4.03 -2.56 12.04
CA LEU A 124 4.90 -1.40 11.79
C LEU A 124 4.90 -0.87 10.33
N PRO A 125 4.83 -1.70 9.27
CA PRO A 125 4.76 -1.23 7.89
C PRO A 125 3.50 -0.43 7.56
N SER A 126 2.42 -0.57 8.34
CA SER A 126 1.16 0.18 8.16
C SER A 126 1.28 1.66 8.57
N LEU A 127 2.21 1.98 9.49
CA LEU A 127 2.44 3.35 9.95
C LEU A 127 3.13 4.20 8.90
N VAL A 128 2.89 5.51 8.92
CA VAL A 128 3.59 6.47 8.06
C VAL A 128 5.00 6.75 8.63
N VAL A 129 5.94 7.14 7.76
CA VAL A 129 7.33 7.46 8.17
C VAL A 129 7.38 8.50 9.30
N SER A 130 6.52 9.51 9.26
CA SER A 130 6.46 10.53 10.32
C SER A 130 6.02 9.99 11.67
N GLU A 131 5.29 8.87 11.70
CA GLU A 131 4.88 8.20 12.95
C GLU A 131 6.01 7.33 13.50
N LEU A 132 6.68 6.58 12.63
CA LEU A 132 7.90 5.83 12.98
C LEU A 132 9.00 6.76 13.52
N ASP A 133 9.12 7.96 12.94
CA ASP A 133 10.09 8.96 13.38
C ASP A 133 9.85 9.45 14.79
N LYS A 134 8.61 9.41 15.30
CA LYS A 134 8.32 9.78 16.69
C LYS A 134 9.05 8.84 17.66
N TYR A 135 8.96 7.52 17.44
CA TYR A 135 9.70 6.54 18.24
C TYR A 135 11.21 6.76 18.14
N LEU A 136 11.73 6.95 16.92
CA LEU A 136 13.16 7.16 16.71
C LEU A 136 13.66 8.40 17.46
N ILE A 137 12.91 9.50 17.43
CA ILE A 137 13.27 10.73 18.14
C ILE A 137 13.23 10.51 19.66
N HIS A 138 12.18 9.86 20.19
CA HIS A 138 12.02 9.62 21.62
C HIS A 138 13.15 8.81 22.23
N TYR A 139 13.66 7.81 21.50
CA TYR A 139 14.79 6.98 21.95
C TYR A 139 16.14 7.42 21.38
N ASN A 140 16.21 8.64 20.82
CA ASN A 140 17.42 9.25 20.27
C ASN A 140 18.15 8.37 19.22
N LEU A 141 17.37 7.69 18.38
CA LEU A 141 17.83 6.83 17.30
C LEU A 141 17.94 7.62 15.99
N SER A 142 18.84 7.17 15.11
CA SER A 142 18.99 7.79 13.80
C SER A 142 17.71 7.70 12.97
N LYS A 143 17.32 8.83 12.35
CA LYS A 143 16.20 8.95 11.39
C LYS A 143 16.62 8.76 9.93
N THR A 144 17.87 8.37 9.65
CA THR A 144 18.35 8.20 8.28
C THR A 144 17.87 6.89 7.66
N GLY A 145 17.76 6.88 6.33
CA GLY A 145 17.41 5.71 5.52
C GLY A 145 15.95 5.66 5.07
N LYS A 146 15.60 4.57 4.36
CA LYS A 146 14.25 4.33 3.85
C LYS A 146 13.33 3.81 4.96
N LYS A 147 12.02 3.75 4.70
CA LYS A 147 11.01 3.26 5.66
C LYS A 147 11.37 1.89 6.25
N LYS A 148 11.87 0.97 5.43
CA LYS A 148 12.29 -0.38 5.86
C LYS A 148 13.44 -0.33 6.88
N ASP A 149 14.38 0.60 6.72
CA ASP A 149 15.53 0.76 7.62
C ASP A 149 15.10 1.31 8.98
N LYS A 150 14.15 2.25 8.97
CA LYS A 150 13.53 2.79 10.19
C LYS A 150 12.78 1.69 10.96
N ILE A 151 11.97 0.89 10.26
CA ILE A 151 11.26 -0.26 10.86
C ILE A 151 12.26 -1.22 11.51
N ARG A 152 13.30 -1.64 10.77
CA ARG A 152 14.36 -2.52 11.30
C ARG A 152 14.99 -1.95 12.57
N ARG A 153 15.30 -0.65 12.59
CA ARG A 153 15.91 0.03 13.74
C ARG A 153 15.00 0.04 14.96
N ILE A 154 13.70 0.31 14.77
CA ILE A 154 12.70 0.27 15.85
C ILE A 154 12.58 -1.14 16.41
N THR A 155 12.42 -2.14 15.54
CA THR A 155 12.32 -3.55 15.94
C THR A 155 13.53 -4.00 16.75
N VAL A 156 14.75 -3.72 16.26
CA VAL A 156 15.99 -4.10 16.96
C VAL A 156 16.10 -3.40 18.32
N HIS A 157 15.78 -2.10 18.37
CA HIS A 157 15.86 -1.34 19.60
C HIS A 157 14.89 -1.85 20.67
N TYR A 158 13.64 -2.14 20.30
CA TYR A 158 12.62 -2.66 21.22
C TYR A 158 13.06 -3.96 21.89
N TYR A 159 13.49 -4.97 21.11
CA TYR A 159 13.95 -6.24 21.68
C TYR A 159 15.23 -6.11 22.50
N ASN A 160 16.09 -5.13 22.20
CA ASN A 160 17.28 -4.86 23.01
C ASN A 160 16.96 -4.15 24.33
N GLN A 161 15.86 -3.40 24.41
CA GLN A 161 15.39 -2.80 25.67
C GLN A 161 14.81 -3.85 26.61
N ASP A 162 14.02 -4.78 26.07
CA ASP A 162 13.42 -5.89 26.83
C ASP A 162 14.51 -6.77 27.48
N ARG A 163 15.61 -6.98 26.76
CA ARG A 163 16.82 -7.66 27.30
C ARG A 163 17.48 -6.98 28.50
N ARG A 164 17.35 -5.65 28.65
CA ARG A 164 17.92 -4.91 29.79
C ARG A 164 17.00 -4.87 31.00
N ALA A 165 15.74 -5.29 30.85
CA ALA A 165 14.80 -5.43 31.95
C ALA A 165 15.00 -6.74 32.73
N VAL A 166 15.87 -7.64 32.23
CA VAL A 166 16.41 -8.77 32.98
C VAL A 166 17.61 -8.24 33.80
N PRO A 167 17.55 -8.22 35.14
CA PRO A 167 18.69 -7.80 35.96
C PRO A 167 19.91 -8.69 35.67
N ASP A 168 21.08 -8.08 35.49
CA ASP A 168 22.38 -8.77 35.32
C ASP A 168 22.69 -9.75 36.48
N ASP A 169 22.02 -9.57 37.63
CA ASP A 169 22.19 -10.36 38.86
C ASP A 169 21.16 -11.49 39.06
N GLN A 170 20.26 -11.76 38.10
CA GLN A 170 19.52 -13.03 38.14
C GLN A 170 20.45 -14.11 37.59
N PRO A 171 20.92 -15.05 38.44
CA PRO A 171 21.78 -16.12 37.96
C PRO A 171 21.01 -16.88 36.88
N VAL A 172 21.73 -17.26 35.83
CA VAL A 172 21.29 -18.08 34.69
C VAL A 172 20.97 -19.51 35.17
N ALA A 173 20.15 -19.65 36.22
CA ALA A 173 19.91 -20.91 36.89
C ALA A 173 18.90 -21.78 36.11
N ASP A 174 17.90 -21.17 35.47
CA ASP A 174 16.83 -21.96 34.84
C ASP A 174 17.17 -22.55 33.45
N PHE A 175 18.15 -22.01 32.71
CA PHE A 175 18.53 -22.59 31.42
C PHE A 175 19.50 -23.77 31.60
N ASP A 176 20.51 -23.62 32.46
CA ASP A 176 21.53 -24.64 32.69
C ASP A 176 20.96 -25.83 33.49
N GLN A 177 19.93 -25.60 34.31
CA GLN A 177 19.24 -26.65 35.07
C GLN A 177 18.25 -27.48 34.23
N GLN A 178 17.73 -26.93 33.12
CA GLN A 178 16.77 -27.63 32.24
C GLN A 178 17.42 -28.30 31.02
N PHE A 179 18.53 -27.76 30.51
CA PHE A 179 19.14 -28.24 29.24
C PHE A 179 20.60 -28.64 29.33
N GLY A 180 21.26 -28.51 30.50
CA GLY A 180 22.66 -28.90 30.66
C GLY A 180 23.61 -28.25 29.65
N SER A 181 24.88 -28.67 29.63
CA SER A 181 25.87 -28.25 28.65
C SER A 181 25.65 -28.90 27.27
N GLU A 182 24.42 -28.92 26.77
CA GLU A 182 24.11 -29.54 25.48
C GLU A 182 24.57 -28.68 24.31
N GLU A 183 25.36 -29.28 23.42
CA GLU A 183 25.77 -28.70 22.15
C GLU A 183 24.57 -28.71 21.18
N PHE A 184 24.18 -27.53 20.71
CA PHE A 184 23.00 -27.39 19.87
C PHE A 184 23.38 -27.19 18.40
N TYR A 185 23.18 -28.25 17.62
CA TYR A 185 23.45 -28.27 16.19
C TYR A 185 22.17 -28.12 15.37
N LEU A 186 22.25 -27.35 14.29
CA LEU A 186 21.20 -27.25 13.28
C LEU A 186 21.68 -27.88 11.98
N LYS A 187 20.80 -28.60 11.29
CA LYS A 187 21.08 -29.18 9.98
C LYS A 187 20.20 -28.52 8.92
N ASP A 188 20.76 -28.29 7.73
CA ASP A 188 19.95 -27.93 6.55
C ASP A 188 19.68 -29.14 5.65
N ASN A 189 18.79 -28.97 4.68
CA ASN A 189 18.41 -29.97 3.69
C ASN A 189 19.60 -30.45 2.82
N ASN A 190 20.71 -29.71 2.81
CA ASN A 190 21.95 -30.08 2.13
C ASN A 190 22.94 -30.82 3.05
N ARG A 191 22.49 -31.22 4.24
CA ARG A 191 23.28 -31.89 5.29
C ARG A 191 24.43 -31.05 5.84
N LYS A 192 24.38 -29.73 5.70
CA LYS A 192 25.31 -28.83 6.38
C LYS A 192 24.90 -28.70 7.84
N VAL A 193 25.88 -28.73 8.72
CA VAL A 193 25.70 -28.64 10.16
C VAL A 193 26.26 -27.30 10.64
N TYR A 194 25.50 -26.65 11.51
CA TYR A 194 25.81 -25.37 12.09
C TYR A 194 25.78 -25.48 13.61
N ASP A 195 26.83 -25.02 14.29
CA ASP A 195 26.87 -24.87 15.74
C ASP A 195 26.16 -23.57 16.14
N ALA A 196 24.94 -23.72 16.67
CA ALA A 196 24.13 -22.61 17.13
C ALA A 196 24.22 -22.42 18.65
N THR A 197 25.04 -23.19 19.37
CA THR A 197 25.08 -23.24 20.85
C THR A 197 25.25 -21.86 21.46
N SER A 198 26.24 -21.09 21.00
CA SER A 198 26.48 -19.72 21.45
C SER A 198 25.45 -18.71 20.95
N TYR A 199 24.76 -19.03 19.85
CA TYR A 199 23.82 -18.14 19.20
C TYR A 199 22.39 -18.25 19.74
N ILE A 200 21.98 -19.40 20.30
CA ILE A 200 20.63 -19.65 20.81
C ILE A 200 20.15 -18.55 21.75
N ARG A 201 21.00 -18.17 22.71
CA ARG A 201 20.70 -17.13 23.72
C ARG A 201 20.54 -15.74 23.10
N THR A 202 20.96 -15.55 21.85
CA THR A 202 20.96 -14.28 21.11
C THR A 202 20.08 -14.30 19.87
N HIS A 203 19.40 -15.41 19.60
CA HIS A 203 18.52 -15.54 18.45
C HIS A 203 17.26 -14.65 18.61
N PRO A 204 16.92 -13.80 17.62
CA PRO A 204 15.77 -12.90 17.71
C PRO A 204 14.41 -13.59 17.86
N GLY A 205 14.29 -14.86 17.45
CA GLY A 205 13.10 -15.67 17.67
C GLY A 205 13.06 -16.40 19.02
N GLY A 206 13.99 -16.07 19.93
CA GLY A 206 14.15 -16.72 21.23
C GLY A 206 14.44 -18.22 21.11
N LEU A 207 13.99 -18.98 22.11
CA LEU A 207 14.21 -20.43 22.23
C LEU A 207 13.47 -21.28 21.19
N ALA A 208 12.64 -20.68 20.31
CA ALA A 208 11.97 -21.41 19.24
C ALA A 208 12.95 -22.11 18.28
N ILE A 209 14.19 -21.62 18.18
CA ILE A 209 15.27 -22.25 17.40
C ILE A 209 15.62 -23.66 17.90
N ILE A 210 15.45 -23.92 19.21
CA ILE A 210 15.77 -25.20 19.85
C ILE A 210 14.87 -26.33 19.33
N ARG A 211 13.64 -26.03 18.92
CA ARG A 211 12.69 -27.03 18.41
C ARG A 211 13.20 -27.81 17.20
N ASN A 212 14.17 -27.24 16.48
CA ASN A 212 14.77 -27.86 15.30
C ASN A 212 16.22 -28.31 15.53
N CYS A 213 16.72 -28.27 16.77
CA CYS A 213 18.06 -28.74 17.10
C CYS A 213 18.18 -30.26 16.94
N GLY A 214 19.33 -30.71 16.46
CA GLY A 214 19.59 -32.11 16.09
C GLY A 214 18.89 -32.57 14.81
N GLY A 215 17.93 -31.79 14.28
CA GLY A 215 17.12 -32.11 13.11
C GLY A 215 17.34 -31.19 11.91
N ASP A 216 16.57 -31.42 10.84
CA ASP A 216 16.54 -30.52 9.68
C ASP A 216 15.73 -29.27 10.02
N ALA A 217 16.42 -28.14 10.13
CA ALA A 217 15.86 -26.84 10.46
C ALA A 217 15.39 -26.06 9.23
N THR A 218 15.46 -26.61 8.01
CA THR A 218 15.16 -25.89 6.76
C THR A 218 13.73 -25.35 6.72
N GLU A 219 12.76 -26.16 7.13
CA GLU A 219 11.35 -25.75 7.11
C GLU A 219 11.08 -24.68 8.19
N GLY A 220 11.54 -24.91 9.42
CA GLY A 220 11.46 -23.91 10.50
C GLY A 220 12.15 -22.60 10.14
N PHE A 221 13.25 -22.68 9.38
CA PHE A 221 13.96 -21.52 8.89
C PHE A 221 13.18 -20.74 7.82
N ASN A 222 12.61 -21.43 6.84
CA ASN A 222 11.91 -20.79 5.71
C ASN A 222 10.49 -20.35 6.03
N SER A 223 9.83 -20.99 7.01
CA SER A 223 8.46 -20.66 7.43
C SER A 223 8.36 -19.36 8.21
N GLN A 224 9.45 -18.86 8.79
CA GLN A 224 9.47 -17.61 9.56
C GLN A 224 9.62 -16.37 8.65
N PRO A 225 8.60 -15.50 8.49
CA PRO A 225 8.67 -14.36 7.57
C PRO A 225 9.80 -13.37 7.89
N SER A 226 10.16 -13.25 9.17
CA SER A 226 11.26 -12.41 9.63
C SER A 226 12.60 -12.82 9.01
N HIS A 227 12.83 -14.11 8.75
CA HIS A 227 14.06 -14.59 8.09
C HIS A 227 14.16 -14.18 6.62
N GLY A 228 13.01 -13.97 5.95
CA GLY A 228 12.99 -13.43 4.59
C GLY A 228 13.55 -12.00 4.50
N VAL A 229 13.32 -11.19 5.53
CA VAL A 229 13.70 -9.76 5.55
C VAL A 229 15.19 -9.54 5.82
N VAL A 230 15.83 -10.45 6.55
CA VAL A 230 17.24 -10.37 6.97
C VAL A 230 18.11 -11.50 6.40
N ARG A 231 17.69 -12.10 5.28
CA ARG A 231 18.33 -13.26 4.63
C ARG A 231 19.86 -13.11 4.47
N THR A 232 20.34 -11.94 4.04
CA THR A 232 21.78 -11.67 3.85
C THR A 232 22.56 -11.71 5.18
N HIS A 233 22.01 -11.14 6.24
CA HIS A 233 22.64 -11.15 7.57
C HIS A 233 22.68 -12.58 8.12
N ILE A 234 21.59 -13.33 7.95
CA ILE A 234 21.53 -14.72 8.39
C ILE A 234 22.54 -15.59 7.65
N ASN A 235 22.68 -15.44 6.33
CA ASN A 235 23.67 -16.20 5.56
C ASN A 235 25.11 -15.95 6.07
N ASN A 236 25.43 -14.69 6.40
CA ASN A 236 26.73 -14.33 6.98
C ASN A 236 26.93 -14.89 8.40
N LEU A 237 25.85 -15.09 9.16
CA LEU A 237 25.91 -15.70 10.48
C LEU A 237 26.05 -17.22 10.36
N LEU A 238 25.26 -17.86 9.50
CA LEU A 238 25.34 -19.29 9.20
C LEU A 238 26.73 -19.67 8.69
N SER A 239 27.38 -18.83 7.87
CA SER A 239 28.75 -19.11 7.43
C SER A 239 29.77 -19.12 8.57
N LYS A 240 29.54 -18.37 9.65
CA LYS A 240 30.40 -18.36 10.84
C LYS A 240 30.13 -19.54 11.78
N MET A 241 28.88 -19.99 11.81
CA MET A 241 28.44 -21.13 12.63
C MET A 241 28.63 -22.47 11.93
N TYR A 242 29.00 -22.48 10.65
CA TYR A 242 29.14 -23.69 9.86
C TYR A 242 30.33 -24.53 10.34
N ILE A 243 30.07 -25.78 10.72
CA ILE A 243 31.10 -26.69 11.23
C ILE A 243 31.43 -27.83 10.26
N GLY A 244 30.54 -28.15 9.31
CA GLY A 244 30.83 -29.20 8.33
C GLY A 244 29.59 -29.77 7.65
N LYS A 245 29.79 -30.82 6.86
CA LYS A 245 28.73 -31.54 6.15
C LYS A 245 28.80 -33.02 6.53
N LEU A 246 27.66 -33.59 6.94
CA LEU A 246 27.58 -35.01 7.31
C LEU A 246 27.82 -35.90 6.08
N GLN A 247 28.77 -36.83 6.20
CA GLN A 247 29.02 -37.87 5.19
C GLN A 247 27.97 -38.98 5.29
N GLN A 248 27.87 -39.82 4.24
CA GLN A 248 26.98 -41.00 4.25
C GLN A 248 27.56 -42.11 5.10
#